data_AF-A0A1I6JQI8-F1
#
_entry.id   AF-A0A1I6JQI8-F1
#
_cell.length_a   1.000
_cell.length_b   1.000
_cell.length_c   1.000
_cell.angle_alpha   90.00
_cell.angle_beta   90.00
_cell.angle_gamma   90.00
#
_symmetry.space_group_name_H-M   'P 1'
#
loop_
_entity.id
_entity.type
_entity.pdbx_description
1 polymer ?
#
loop_
_entity_poly.entity_id
_entity_poly.type
_entity_poly.pdbx_seq_one_letter_code
_entity_poly.pdbx_strand_id
1 'polypeptide(L)'
;MEERENKMSLGDVCNLLGWTMLILGTIGAFILANVFGTETRGYYYSYEARDWNTTLAIFFGTLLPVCATSFQLLATARIMEVQQEIQEKLNAN
;
A
#
# COMPACT_ATOMS: atom_id res chain seq x y z
N MET A 1 -8.91 38.38 -3.40
CA MET A 1 -8.48 37.23 -2.58
C MET A 1 -8.39 36.07 -3.53
N GLU A 2 -7.17 35.79 -3.94
CA GLU A 2 -6.79 34.85 -4.98
C GLU A 2 -7.12 33.43 -4.51
N GLU A 3 -8.14 32.81 -5.12
CA GLU A 3 -8.33 31.37 -5.01
C GLU A 3 -7.10 30.72 -5.66
N ARG A 4 -6.11 30.36 -4.85
CA ARG A 4 -5.07 29.43 -5.26
C ARG A 4 -5.77 28.10 -5.49
N GLU A 5 -6.20 27.89 -6.73
CA GLU A 5 -6.57 26.61 -7.28
C GLU A 5 -5.34 25.70 -7.09
N ASN A 6 -5.32 24.95 -5.99
CA ASN A 6 -4.26 24.00 -5.67
C ASN A 6 -4.43 22.81 -6.63
N LYS A 7 -3.98 22.98 -7.87
CA LYS A 7 -3.96 21.94 -8.89
C LYS A 7 -2.92 20.90 -8.50
N MET A 8 -3.33 19.99 -7.61
CA MET A 8 -2.53 18.83 -7.24
C MET A 8 -2.23 18.05 -8.52
N SER A 9 -0.94 17.87 -8.85
CA SER A 9 -0.55 17.17 -10.07
C SER A 9 -0.99 15.71 -9.99
N LEU A 10 -1.25 15.07 -11.13
CA LEU A 10 -1.59 13.64 -11.15
C LEU A 10 -0.46 12.79 -10.53
N GLY A 11 0.79 13.24 -10.65
CA GLY A 11 1.95 12.64 -9.98
C GLY A 11 1.85 12.70 -8.45
N ASP A 12 1.45 13.84 -7.89
CA ASP A 12 1.26 14.02 -6.45
C ASP A 12 0.14 13.13 -5.91
N VAL A 13 -0.95 12.99 -6.67
CA VAL A 13 -2.07 12.08 -6.34
C VAL A 13 -1.58 10.63 -6.31
N CYS A 14 -0.83 10.18 -7.34
CA CYS A 14 -0.29 8.83 -7.40
C CYS A 14 0.71 8.55 -6.26
N ASN A 15 1.52 9.55 -5.89
CA ASN A 15 2.47 9.44 -4.79
C ASN A 15 1.73 9.30 -3.44
N LEU A 16 0.73 10.16 -3.20
CA LEU A 16 -0.11 10.11 -2.00
C LEU A 16 -0.88 8.78 -1.89
N LEU A 17 -1.47 8.31 -3.00
CA LEU A 17 -2.17 7.03 -3.05
C LEU A 17 -1.22 5.85 -2.81
N GLY A 18 -0.02 5.87 -3.38
CA GLY A 18 1.00 4.86 -3.15
C GLY A 18 1.37 4.74 -1.66
N TRP A 19 1.62 5.88 -1.00
CA TRP A 19 1.94 5.88 0.43
C TRP A 19 0.77 5.46 1.33
N THR A 20 -0.43 5.99 1.06
CA THR A 20 -1.61 5.65 1.85
C THR A 20 -1.99 4.18 1.71
N MET A 21 -1.88 3.61 0.50
CA MET A 21 -2.09 2.18 0.25
C MET A 21 -1.07 1.31 0.99
N LEU A 22 0.19 1.74 1.06
CA LEU A 22 1.24 1.01 1.79
C LEU A 22 0.98 1.02 3.31
N ILE A 23 0.58 2.15 3.88
CA ILE A 23 0.26 2.28 5.31
C ILE A 23 -1.01 1.50 5.65
N LEU A 24 -2.10 1.68 4.90
CA LEU A 24 -3.36 0.97 5.16
C LEU A 24 -3.22 -0.53 4.90
N GLY A 25 -2.50 -0.92 3.87
CA GLY A 25 -2.27 -2.32 3.53
C GLY A 25 -1.38 -3.05 4.53
N THR A 26 -0.37 -2.39 5.10
CA THR A 26 0.44 -2.97 6.19
C THR A 26 -0.37 -3.17 7.46
N ILE A 27 -1.21 -2.20 7.84
CA ILE A 27 -2.13 -2.32 8.98
C ILE A 27 -3.15 -3.44 8.72
N GLY A 28 -3.74 -3.49 7.53
CA GLY A 28 -4.70 -4.52 7.13
C GLY A 28 -4.08 -5.93 7.15
N ALA A 29 -2.86 -6.09 6.63
CA ALA A 29 -2.13 -7.35 6.67
C ALA A 29 -1.89 -7.82 8.10
N PHE A 30 -1.54 -6.90 9.02
CA PHE A 30 -1.36 -7.22 10.43
C PHE A 30 -2.66 -7.67 11.10
N ILE A 31 -3.78 -7.00 10.83
CA ILE A 31 -5.09 -7.38 11.37
C ILE A 31 -5.51 -8.75 10.84
N LEU A 32 -5.42 -8.97 9.53
CA LEU A 32 -5.75 -10.24 8.88
C LEU A 32 -4.94 -11.40 9.44
N ALA A 33 -3.62 -11.22 9.59
CA ALA A 33 -2.76 -12.23 10.17
C ALA A 33 -3.15 -12.56 11.62
N ASN A 34 -3.53 -11.58 12.43
CA ASN A 34 -3.97 -11.83 13.80
C ASN A 34 -5.32 -12.55 13.88
N VAL A 35 -6.27 -12.22 12.99
CA VAL A 35 -7.62 -12.82 12.99
C VAL A 35 -7.60 -14.25 12.44
N PHE A 36 -6.88 -14.49 11.35
CA PHE A 36 -6.86 -15.79 10.67
C PHE A 36 -5.70 -16.69 11.11
N GLY A 37 -4.76 -16.17 11.90
CA GLY A 37 -3.66 -16.92 12.46
C GLY A 37 -4.02 -17.77 13.69
N THR A 38 -5.18 -17.55 14.28
CA THR A 38 -5.69 -18.32 15.42
C THR A 38 -6.55 -19.48 14.94
N GLU A 39 -6.16 -20.71 15.31
CA GLU A 39 -6.96 -21.90 15.05
C GLU A 39 -7.51 -22.45 16.37
N THR A 40 -8.78 -22.84 16.36
CA THR A 40 -9.38 -23.58 17.46
C THR A 40 -8.89 -25.03 17.40
N ARG A 41 -8.05 -25.44 18.35
CA ARG A 41 -7.50 -26.82 18.40
C ARG A 41 -8.02 -27.55 19.64
N GLY A 42 -8.36 -28.83 19.48
CA GLY A 42 -8.73 -29.73 20.57
C GLY A 42 -9.87 -30.69 20.24
N TYR A 43 -9.65 -31.99 20.48
CA TYR A 43 -10.64 -33.06 20.25
C TYR A 43 -11.67 -33.20 21.40
N TYR A 44 -11.32 -32.74 22.61
CA TYR A 44 -12.15 -32.90 23.83
C TYR A 44 -12.32 -31.60 24.64
N TYR A 45 -11.36 -30.68 24.56
CA TYR A 45 -11.45 -29.32 25.09
C TYR A 45 -10.89 -28.38 24.03
N SER A 46 -11.73 -27.47 23.51
CA SER A 46 -11.30 -26.46 22.55
C SER A 46 -10.46 -25.41 23.26
N TYR A 47 -9.22 -25.21 22.81
CA TYR A 47 -8.41 -24.06 23.20
C TYR A 47 -7.98 -23.30 21.94
N GLU A 48 -7.89 -21.98 22.06
CA GLU A 48 -7.35 -21.15 20.99
C GLU A 48 -5.83 -21.28 20.98
N ALA A 49 -5.28 -21.81 19.90
CA ALA A 49 -3.85 -21.89 19.68
C ALA A 49 -3.50 -21.04 18.46
N ARG A 50 -2.53 -20.13 18.59
CA ARG A 50 -2.05 -19.38 17.44
C ARG A 50 -1.10 -20.24 16.62
N ASP A 51 -1.46 -20.52 15.38
CA ASP A 51 -0.55 -21.13 14.42
C ASP A 51 0.32 -20.03 13.82
N TRP A 52 1.56 -19.95 14.33
CA TRP A 52 2.49 -18.91 13.90
C TRP A 52 2.90 -19.04 12.43
N ASN A 53 2.88 -20.25 11.89
CA ASN A 53 3.26 -20.49 10.51
C ASN A 53 2.17 -19.95 9.57
N THR A 54 0.91 -20.25 9.86
CA THR A 54 -0.25 -19.70 9.14
C THR A 54 -0.33 -18.18 9.29
N THR A 55 -0.13 -17.66 10.50
CA THR A 55 -0.10 -16.22 10.79
C THR A 55 0.92 -15.49 9.90
N LEU A 56 2.16 -15.99 9.84
CA LEU A 56 3.22 -15.39 9.03
C LEU A 56 2.94 -15.55 7.52
N ALA A 57 2.43 -16.70 7.09
CA ALA A 57 2.07 -16.93 5.70
C ALA A 57 1.01 -15.94 5.21
N ILE A 58 -0.02 -15.68 6.03
CA ILE A 58 -1.07 -14.70 5.73
C ILE A 58 -0.49 -13.28 5.72
N PHE A 59 0.35 -12.94 6.69
CA PHE A 59 0.99 -11.62 6.75
C PHE A 59 1.83 -11.33 5.50
N PHE A 60 2.79 -12.20 5.17
CA PHE A 60 3.65 -12.00 4.00
C PHE A 60 2.88 -12.17 2.68
N GLY A 61 1.91 -13.08 2.62
CA GLY A 61 1.07 -13.29 1.45
C GLY A 61 0.20 -12.08 1.11
N THR A 62 -0.23 -11.32 2.11
CA THR A 62 -1.01 -10.08 1.92
C THR A 62 -0.11 -8.84 1.78
N LEU A 63 1.04 -8.81 2.45
CA LEU A 63 1.98 -7.70 2.37
C LEU A 63 2.65 -7.60 0.99
N LEU A 64 3.01 -8.73 0.37
CA LEU A 64 3.64 -8.75 -0.96
C LEU A 64 2.84 -8.00 -2.05
N PRO A 65 1.55 -8.28 -2.29
CA PRO A 65 0.76 -7.58 -3.30
C PRO A 65 0.53 -6.11 -2.95
N VAL A 66 0.38 -5.77 -1.66
CA VAL A 66 0.29 -4.38 -1.20
C VAL A 66 1.56 -3.61 -1.56
N CYS A 67 2.74 -4.18 -1.28
CA CYS A 67 4.00 -3.56 -1.64
C CYS A 67 4.13 -3.44 -3.16
N ALA A 68 3.83 -4.49 -3.92
CA ALA A 68 3.94 -4.48 -5.38
C ALA A 68 3.09 -3.37 -6.03
N THR A 69 1.82 -3.25 -5.63
CA THR A 69 0.91 -2.22 -6.13
C THR A 69 1.33 -0.81 -5.70
N SER A 70 1.77 -0.65 -4.45
CA SER A 70 2.27 0.64 -3.95
C SER A 70 3.53 1.10 -4.69
N PHE A 71 4.46 0.19 -4.98
CA PHE A 71 5.67 0.50 -5.77
C PHE A 71 5.31 0.87 -7.22
N GLN A 72 4.33 0.20 -7.84
CA GLN A 72 3.87 0.56 -9.18
C GLN A 72 3.28 1.98 -9.22
N LEU A 73 2.48 2.35 -8.22
CA LEU A 73 1.94 3.71 -8.08
C LEU A 73 3.04 4.76 -7.91
N LEU A 74 4.02 4.49 -7.04
CA LEU A 74 5.16 5.39 -6.82
C LEU A 74 6.05 5.52 -8.06
N ALA A 75 6.30 4.43 -8.78
CA ALA A 75 7.04 4.45 -10.03
C ALA A 75 6.30 5.27 -11.10
N THR A 76 4.98 5.09 -11.21
CA THR A 76 4.15 5.84 -12.15
C THR A 76 4.16 7.32 -11.83
N ALA A 77 4.05 7.69 -10.55
CA ALA A 77 4.17 9.08 -10.09
C ALA A 77 5.50 9.71 -10.54
N ARG A 78 6.62 9.01 -10.33
CA ARG A 78 7.94 9.49 -10.77
C ARG A 78 8.06 9.65 -12.27
N ILE A 79 7.53 8.71 -13.06
CA ILE A 79 7.56 8.83 -14.52
C ILE A 79 6.76 10.07 -14.97
N MET A 80 5.62 10.34 -14.34
CA MET A 80 4.79 11.50 -14.65
C MET A 80 5.47 12.83 -14.30
N GLU A 81 6.11 12.91 -13.13
CA GLU A 81 6.91 14.08 -12.73
C GLU A 81 8.01 14.38 -13.77
N VAL A 82 8.75 13.36 -14.19
CA VAL A 82 9.82 13.50 -15.19
C VAL A 82 9.28 13.94 -16.55
N GLN A 83 8.13 13.41 -16.98
CA GLN A 83 7.49 13.83 -18.23
C GLN A 83 7.03 15.29 -18.20
N GLN A 84 6.46 15.74 -17.08
CA GLN A 84 6.07 17.14 -16.90
C GLN A 84 7.30 18.06 -16.99
N GLU A 85 8.40 17.71 -16.32
CA GLU A 85 9.64 18.50 -16.35
C GLU A 85 10.21 18.61 -17.77
N ILE A 86 10.22 17.51 -18.53
CA ILE A 86 10.71 17.51 -19.92
C ILE A 86 9.83 18.42 -20.79
N GLN A 87 8.51 18.35 -20.62
CA GLN A 87 7.57 19.12 -21.44
C GLN A 87 7.61 20.62 -21.13
N GLU A 88 7.80 21.00 -19.86
CA GLU A 88 8.04 22.39 -19.47
C GLU A 88 9.33 22.93 -20.11
N LYS A 89 10.41 22.16 -20.07
CA LYS A 89 11.69 22.54 -20.71
C LYS A 89 11.59 22.67 -22.22
N LEU A 90 10.75 21.84 -22.86
CA LEU A 90 10.54 21.91 -24.31
C LEU A 90 9.73 23.15 -24.73
N ASN A 91 8.74 23.54 -23.93
CA ASN A 91 7.87 24.69 -24.21
C ASN A 91 8.49 26.05 -23.82
N ALA A 92 9.53 26.04 -22.97
CA ALA A 92 10.26 27.25 -22.57
C ALA A 92 11.34 27.68 -23.59
N ASN A 93 11.54 26.89 -24.65
CA ASN A 93 12.49 27.12 -25.74
C ASN A 93 11.74 27.45 -27.03
#